data_AF-A0A5B6V759-F1
#
_entry.id   AF-A0A5B6V759-F1
#
_cell.length_a   1.000
_cell.length_b   1.000
_cell.length_c   1.000
_cell.angle_alpha   90.00
_cell.angle_beta   90.00
_cell.angle_gamma   90.00
#
_symmetry.space_group_name_H-M   'P 1'
#
loop_
_entity.id
_entity.type
_entity.pdbx_description
1 polymer ?
#
loop_
_entity_poly.entity_id
_entity_poly.type
_entity_poly.pdbx_seq_one_letter_code
_entity_poly.pdbx_strand_id
1 'polypeptide(L)' 'MGFLGSKRSSMKGQKQPIFIPLFRIFSVLFICFSASVASNDDEVEDEREFDYNENSEKGPLHWGDLKQEWAACKNGAM' A
#
# COMPACT_ATOMS: atom_id res chain seq x y z
N MET A 1 -33.85 43.04 -34.22
CA MET A 1 -35.27 42.97 -33.84
C MET A 1 -35.58 41.59 -33.29
N GLY A 2 -36.28 41.51 -32.15
CA GLY A 2 -37.12 40.35 -31.80
C GLY A 2 -36.54 39.35 -30.81
N PHE A 3 -36.66 39.63 -29.50
CA PHE A 3 -36.69 38.64 -28.44
C PHE A 3 -37.88 37.67 -28.60
N LEU A 4 -37.75 36.43 -28.09
CA LEU A 4 -38.69 35.66 -27.25
C LEU A 4 -38.24 34.19 -27.34
N GLY A 5 -37.58 33.62 -26.33
CA GLY A 5 -38.23 33.20 -25.10
C GLY A 5 -38.15 31.68 -24.99
N SER A 6 -36.96 31.14 -24.72
CA SER A 6 -36.82 29.72 -24.39
C SER A 6 -37.20 29.51 -22.92
N LYS A 7 -38.27 28.75 -22.72
CA LYS A 7 -39.00 28.53 -21.46
C LYS A 7 -38.07 28.20 -20.29
N ARG A 8 -38.10 29.04 -19.25
CA ARG A 8 -37.78 28.62 -17.88
C ARG A 8 -38.85 27.61 -17.46
N SER A 9 -38.55 26.32 -17.55
CA SER A 9 -39.34 25.29 -16.88
C SER A 9 -38.84 25.17 -15.45
N SER A 10 -39.54 25.89 -14.57
CA SER A 10 -39.57 25.67 -13.14
C SER A 10 -40.56 24.53 -12.83
N MET A 11 -40.32 23.85 -11.70
CA MET A 11 -41.25 23.00 -10.93
C MET A 11 -41.15 21.48 -11.12
N LYS A 12 -40.51 20.80 -10.17
CA LYS A 12 -41.15 20.08 -9.03
C LYS A 12 -40.11 19.19 -8.35
N GLY A 13 -40.13 19.15 -7.02
CA GLY A 13 -39.14 18.47 -6.18
C GLY A 13 -38.90 17.02 -6.59
N GLN A 14 -37.84 16.79 -7.36
CA GLN A 14 -37.22 15.49 -7.49
C GLN A 14 -36.52 15.23 -6.16
N LYS A 15 -37.11 14.36 -5.33
CA LYS A 15 -36.41 13.74 -4.21
C LYS A 15 -35.22 13.01 -4.83
N GLN A 16 -34.04 13.63 -4.75
CA GLN A 16 -32.78 13.04 -5.19
C GLN A 16 -32.73 11.62 -4.64
N PRO A 17 -32.50 10.58 -5.45
CA PRO A 17 -32.56 9.22 -4.93
C PRO A 17 -31.51 9.10 -3.83
N ILE A 18 -31.99 8.86 -2.60
CA ILE A 18 -31.21 8.76 -1.36
C ILE A 18 -30.11 7.68 -1.49
N PHE A 19 -30.23 6.80 -2.48
CA PHE A 19 -29.24 5.81 -2.85
C PHE A 19 -27.91 6.40 -3.36
N ILE A 20 -27.93 7.56 -4.02
CA ILE A 20 -26.73 8.22 -4.55
C ILE A 20 -25.75 8.61 -3.42
N PRO A 21 -26.15 9.33 -2.36
CA PRO A 21 -25.22 9.67 -1.28
C PRO A 21 -24.71 8.43 -0.53
N LEU A 22 -25.54 7.39 -0.37
CA LEU A 22 -25.12 6.13 0.28
C LEU A 22 -24.03 5.40 -0.53
N PHE A 23 -24.21 5.28 -1.84
CA PHE A 23 -23.21 4.68 -2.71
C PHE A 23 -21.91 5.50 -2.76
N ARG A 24 -22.02 6.83 -2.73
CA ARG A 24 -20.87 7.74 -2.67
C ARG A 24 -20.09 7.58 -1.37
N ILE A 25 -20.77 7.51 -0.23
CA ILE A 25 -20.13 7.31 1.08
C ILE A 25 -19.44 5.95 1.13
N PHE A 26 -20.11 4.88 0.69
CA PHE A 26 -19.54 3.53 0.67
C PHE A 26 -18.29 3.45 -0.22
N SER A 27 -18.35 4.06 -1.41
CA SER A 27 -17.20 4.10 -2.33
C SER A 27 -16.00 4.85 -1.73
N VAL A 28 -16.23 5.97 -1.03
CA VAL A 28 -15.15 6.71 -0.34
C VAL A 28 -14.56 5.87 0.79
N LEU A 29 -15.39 5.24 1.61
CA LEU A 29 -14.94 4.35 2.70
C LEU A 29 -14.09 3.19 2.17
N PHE A 30 -14.52 2.55 1.07
CA PHE A 30 -13.79 1.45 0.45
C PHE A 30 -12.41 1.89 -0.09
N ILE A 31 -12.34 3.07 -0.72
CA ILE A 31 -11.08 3.64 -1.20
C ILE A 31 -10.16 3.98 -0.02
N CYS A 32 -10.67 4.60 1.05
CA CYS A 32 -9.90 4.88 2.26
C CYS A 32 -9.35 3.60 2.90
N PHE A 33 -10.17 2.55 3.01
CA PHE A 33 -9.77 1.26 3.55
C PHE A 33 -8.66 0.60 2.71
N SER A 34 -8.79 0.67 1.38
CA SER A 34 -7.80 0.12 0.46
C SER A 34 -6.47 0.90 0.53
N ALA A 35 -6.52 2.22 0.71
CA ALA A 35 -5.34 3.05 0.90
C ALA A 35 -4.61 2.73 2.22
N SER A 36 -5.34 2.42 3.30
CA SER A 36 -4.73 1.95 4.56
C SER A 36 -4.09 0.56 4.45
N VAL A 37 -4.57 -0.28 3.53
CA VAL A 37 -3.96 -1.60 3.26
C VAL A 37 -2.70 -1.48 2.38
N ALA A 38 -2.57 -0.39 1.63
CA ALA A 38 -1.45 -0.13 0.72
C ALA A 38 -0.24 0.55 1.41
N SER A 39 -0.33 0.88 2.70
CA SER A 39 0.75 1.50 3.48
C SER A 39 1.40 0.52 4.45
N ASN A 40 1.85 -0.62 3.94
CA ASN A 40 2.83 -1.49 4.61
C ASN A 40 3.80 -2.02 3.56
N ASP A 41 4.39 -1.10 2.80
CA ASP A 41 5.72 -1.31 2.20
C ASP A 41 6.76 -0.72 3.15
N ASP A 42 6.58 -0.97 4.45
CA ASP A 42 7.74 -1.04 5.33
C ASP A 42 8.36 -2.39 4.99
N GLU A 43 9.23 -2.37 3.97
CA GLU A 43 10.30 -3.36 3.81
C GLU A 43 10.80 -3.64 5.22
N VAL A 44 10.41 -4.80 5.76
CA VAL A 44 10.70 -5.23 7.12
C VAL A 44 12.14 -4.82 7.39
N GLU A 45 12.35 -3.88 8.33
CA GLU A 45 13.66 -3.56 8.92
C GLU A 45 14.47 -4.84 8.89
N ASP A 46 15.53 -4.89 8.09
CA ASP A 46 16.14 -6.14 7.59
C ASP A 46 16.58 -7.06 8.75
N GLU A 47 15.62 -7.79 9.32
CA GLU A 47 15.79 -8.81 10.36
C GLU A 47 16.34 -10.08 9.73
N ARG A 48 16.84 -10.03 8.48
CA ARG A 48 17.58 -11.14 7.93
C ARG A 48 18.77 -11.39 8.83
N GLU A 49 18.78 -12.60 9.36
CA GLU A 49 19.82 -13.08 10.27
C GLU A 49 21.15 -13.28 9.54
N PHE A 50 21.14 -13.22 8.20
CA PHE A 50 22.29 -13.24 7.30
C PHE A 50 21.99 -12.43 6.03
N ASP A 51 23.02 -11.86 5.40
CA ASP A 51 22.93 -11.19 4.10
C ASP A 51 24.02 -11.65 3.13
N TYR A 52 23.92 -11.21 1.87
CA TYR A 52 24.86 -11.56 0.79
C TYR A 52 25.88 -10.47 0.47
N ASN A 53 25.86 -9.36 1.19
CA ASN A 53 26.80 -8.28 0.96
C ASN A 53 28.16 -8.69 1.55
N GLU A 54 29.18 -8.82 0.70
CA GLU A 54 30.53 -9.25 1.11
C GLU A 54 31.17 -8.33 2.15
N ASN A 55 30.75 -7.06 2.22
CA ASN A 55 31.28 -6.08 3.16
C ASN A 55 30.40 -5.90 4.41
N SER A 56 29.31 -6.65 4.54
CA SER A 56 28.44 -6.59 5.71
C SER A 56 28.91 -7.52 6.82
N GLU A 57 28.68 -7.14 8.07
CA GLU A 57 28.92 -7.98 9.24
C GLU A 57 28.03 -9.24 9.27
N LYS A 58 26.90 -9.22 8.54
CA LYS A 58 26.06 -10.40 8.32
C LYS A 58 26.32 -11.07 6.98
N GLY A 59 27.37 -10.66 6.26
CA GLY A 59 27.73 -11.13 4.94
C GLY A 59 28.32 -12.54 4.92
N PRO A 60 28.56 -13.11 3.72
CA PRO A 60 29.03 -14.48 3.53
C PRO A 60 30.32 -14.82 4.30
N LEU A 61 31.20 -13.83 4.45
CA LEU A 61 32.46 -13.99 5.19
C LEU A 61 32.25 -14.25 6.70
N HIS A 62 31.11 -13.80 7.23
CA HIS A 62 30.81 -13.82 8.67
C HIS A 62 29.72 -14.82 9.06
N TRP A 63 29.09 -15.52 8.12
CA TRP A 63 27.98 -16.45 8.43
C TRP A 63 28.32 -17.50 9.49
N GLY A 64 29.55 -18.03 9.48
CA GLY A 64 29.96 -19.01 10.48
C GLY A 64 30.14 -18.44 11.89
N ASP A 65 30.17 -17.11 12.05
CA ASP A 65 30.20 -16.42 13.34
C ASP A 65 28.79 -16.03 13.83
N LEU A 66 27.78 -16.04 12.94
CA LEU A 66 26.41 -15.67 13.28
C LEU A 66 25.70 -16.77 14.09
N LYS A 67 25.96 -18.04 13.76
CA LYS A 67 25.37 -19.20 14.45
C LYS A 67 26.34 -20.35 14.60
N GLN A 68 26.27 -21.03 15.74
CA GLN A 68 27.09 -22.22 16.01
C GLN A 68 26.84 -23.36 15.01
N GLU A 69 25.59 -23.53 14.55
CA GLU A 69 25.23 -24.51 13.51
C GLU A 69 25.86 -24.21 12.15
N TRP A 70 26.30 -22.96 11.90
CA TRP A 70 26.93 -22.53 10.67
C TRP A 70 28.45 -22.40 10.80
N ALA A 71 29.05 -22.80 11.93
CA ALA A 71 30.50 -22.70 12.18
C ALA A 71 31.37 -23.35 11.08
N ALA A 72 30.81 -24.32 10.33
CA ALA A 72 31.46 -24.91 9.16
C ALA A 72 31.70 -23.89 8.04
N CYS A 73 30.84 -22.89 7.85
CA CYS A 73 30.97 -21.84 6.84
C CYS A 73 32.21 -20.96 7.06
N LYS A 74 32.69 -20.82 8.30
CA LYS A 74 33.92 -20.08 8.63
C LYS A 74 35.20 -20.85 8.28
N ASN A 75 35.15 -22.18 8.39
CA ASN A 75 36.33 -23.04 8.31
C ASN A 75 36.31 -23.95 7.07
N GLY A 76 35.33 -23.78 6.18
CA GLY A 76 35.25 -24.52 4.94
C GLY A 76 36.41 -24.13 4.02
N ALA A 77 37.23 -25.10 3.61
CA ALA A 77 38.10 -24.91 2.46
C ALA A 77 37.21 -24.92 1.21
N MET A 78 37.23 -23.80 0.50
CA MET A 78 36.58 -23.62 -0.80
C MET A 78 36.96 -24.71 -1.82
#